data_AF-H3KDT8-F1
#
_entry.id   AF-H3KDT8-F1
#
_cell.length_a   1.000
_cell.length_b   1.000
_cell.length_c   1.000
_cell.angle_alpha   90.00
_cell.angle_beta   90.00
_cell.angle_gamma   90.00
#
_symmetry.space_group_name_H-M   'P 1'
#
loop_
_entity.id
_entity.type
_entity.pdbx_description
1 polymer ?
#
loop_
_entity_poly.entity_id
_entity_poly.type
_entity_poly.pdbx_seq_one_letter_code
_entity_poly.pdbx_strand_id
1 'polypeptide(L)'
;MSDLTKKAEDAPPRKRSFKLPDIYIILGSFVLLMALLTYVIPAGSYDRQLVETTKGMQNLVVSGTYKEIAPNPAGFFDVITAIPYGFEKAAGVIVLTFMVGACMGLLKRASIVDLGIQKLSGALGKSDYLVAPLLMVAVCIIAAFIGTPELSLAYLPVFLPLFYRLGYDGMTATAVALLGPCMGFIFGITVPASVGMGQQIA
;
A
#
# COMPACT_ATOMS: atom_id res chain seq x y z
N MET A 1 -15.66 -36.34 41.94
CA MET A 1 -15.20 -36.69 40.56
C MET A 1 -16.39 -36.76 39.61
N SER A 2 -17.24 -35.72 39.61
CA SER A 2 -18.50 -35.68 38.86
C SER A 2 -18.79 -34.29 38.25
N ASP A 3 -17.99 -33.27 38.57
CA ASP A 3 -18.23 -31.89 38.14
C ASP A 3 -17.34 -31.43 36.98
N LEU A 4 -16.39 -32.26 36.54
CA LEU A 4 -15.46 -31.90 35.45
C LEU A 4 -15.94 -32.34 34.07
N THR A 5 -17.03 -33.10 33.97
CA THR A 5 -17.55 -33.64 32.70
C THR A 5 -18.74 -32.85 32.13
N LYS A 6 -19.22 -31.80 32.81
CA LYS A 6 -20.43 -31.05 32.40
C LYS A 6 -20.18 -29.71 31.69
N LYS A 7 -18.92 -29.32 31.44
CA LYS A 7 -18.57 -28.00 30.86
C LYS A 7 -17.91 -28.08 29.48
N ALA A 8 -18.29 -29.06 28.66
CA ALA A 8 -17.81 -29.21 27.29
C ALA A 8 -18.90 -29.09 26.22
N GLU A 9 -20.13 -28.74 26.60
CA GLU A 9 -21.31 -28.83 25.72
C GLU A 9 -22.01 -27.49 25.45
N ASP A 10 -21.27 -26.37 25.54
CA ASP A 10 -21.82 -25.05 25.21
C ASP A 10 -20.80 -24.15 24.50
N ALA A 11 -20.19 -24.69 23.43
CA ALA A 11 -19.42 -23.87 22.50
C ALA A 11 -20.41 -23.18 21.54
N PRO A 12 -20.46 -21.84 21.46
CA PRO A 12 -21.37 -21.14 20.57
C PRO A 12 -21.09 -21.54 19.10
N PRO A 13 -22.11 -21.58 18.22
CA PRO A 13 -21.94 -21.99 16.84
C PRO A 13 -20.88 -21.12 16.18
N ARG A 14 -19.83 -21.75 15.60
CA ARG A 14 -18.82 -21.04 14.80
C ARG A 14 -19.54 -20.25 13.72
N LYS A 15 -19.63 -18.92 13.90
CA LYS A 15 -20.11 -17.99 12.88
C LYS A 15 -19.30 -18.28 11.63
N ARG A 16 -19.97 -18.50 10.49
CA ARG A 16 -19.33 -18.67 9.19
C ARG A 16 -18.38 -17.49 8.99
N SER A 17 -17.07 -17.71 9.17
CA SER A 17 -16.09 -16.71 8.82
C SER A 17 -16.19 -16.59 7.32
N PHE A 18 -16.69 -15.45 6.84
CA PHE A 18 -16.61 -15.10 5.44
C PHE A 18 -15.11 -15.12 5.13
N LYS A 19 -14.63 -16.19 4.49
CA LYS A 19 -13.27 -16.22 3.98
C LYS A 19 -13.27 -15.17 2.90
N LEU A 20 -12.54 -14.08 3.13
CA LEU A 20 -12.31 -13.09 2.10
C LEU A 20 -11.79 -13.87 0.87
N PRO A 21 -12.45 -13.73 -0.29
CA PRO A 21 -11.94 -14.34 -1.51
C PRO A 21 -10.50 -13.90 -1.71
N ASP A 22 -9.72 -14.76 -2.37
CA ASP A 22 -8.35 -14.42 -2.72
C ASP A 22 -8.27 -13.05 -3.42
N ILE A 23 -7.18 -12.30 -3.20
CA ILE A 23 -7.00 -10.95 -3.75
C ILE A 23 -7.16 -10.93 -5.28
N TYR A 24 -6.78 -12.00 -5.98
CA TYR A 24 -6.97 -12.14 -7.42
C TYR A 24 -8.44 -12.22 -7.81
N ILE A 25 -9.27 -12.88 -7.01
CA ILE A 25 -10.73 -12.97 -7.23
C ILE A 25 -11.37 -11.59 -7.02
N ILE A 26 -10.96 -10.88 -5.97
CA ILE A 26 -11.46 -9.53 -5.68
C ILE A 26 -11.12 -8.59 -6.85
N LEU A 27 -9.85 -8.55 -7.27
CA LEU A 27 -9.40 -7.73 -8.41
C LEU A 27 -10.14 -8.11 -9.70
N GLY A 28 -10.26 -9.40 -10.02
CA GLY A 28 -10.98 -9.87 -11.21
C GLY A 28 -12.46 -9.48 -11.20
N SER A 29 -13.12 -9.61 -10.05
CA SER A 29 -14.52 -9.20 -9.89
C SER A 29 -14.70 -7.69 -10.05
N PHE A 30 -13.72 -6.89 -9.60
CA PHE A 30 -13.74 -5.43 -9.74
C PHE A 30 -13.60 -5.00 -11.20
N VAL A 31 -12.69 -5.63 -11.97
CA VAL A 31 -12.56 -5.36 -13.41
C VAL A 31 -13.85 -5.70 -14.15
N LEU A 32 -14.46 -6.84 -13.84
CA LEU A 32 -15.71 -7.27 -14.46
C LEU A 32 -16.88 -6.33 -14.11
N LEU A 33 -16.95 -5.87 -12.86
CA LEU A 33 -17.93 -4.88 -12.41
C LEU A 33 -17.75 -3.54 -13.12
N MET A 34 -16.52 -3.05 -13.28
CA MET A 34 -16.22 -1.81 -14.02
C MET A 34 -16.58 -1.94 -15.50
N ALA A 35 -16.32 -3.09 -16.11
CA ALA A 35 -16.70 -3.36 -17.49
C ALA A 35 -18.23 -3.31 -17.68
N LEU A 36 -19.00 -3.91 -16.76
CA LEU A 36 -20.46 -3.82 -16.75
C LEU A 36 -20.96 -2.38 -16.53
N LEU A 37 -20.32 -1.62 -15.65
CA LEU A 37 -20.66 -0.20 -15.44
C LEU A 37 -20.46 0.65 -16.71
N THR A 38 -19.55 0.25 -17.60
CA THR A 38 -19.29 0.94 -18.88
C THR A 38 -20.48 0.82 -19.84
N TYR A 39 -21.38 -0.17 -19.66
CA TYR A 39 -22.63 -0.27 -20.42
C TYR A 39 -23.74 0.66 -19.89
N VAL A 40 -23.67 1.07 -18.62
CA VAL A 40 -24.68 1.91 -17.97
C VAL A 40 -24.29 3.39 -18.01
N ILE A 41 -23.00 3.70 -18.01
CA ILE A 41 -22.47 5.07 -17.96
C ILE A 41 -21.99 5.51 -19.35
N PRO A 42 -22.70 6.44 -20.03
CA PRO A 42 -22.29 6.94 -21.34
C PRO A 42 -21.00 7.75 -21.25
N ALA A 43 -20.18 7.66 -22.31
CA ALA A 43 -18.93 8.40 -22.42
C ALA A 43 -19.23 9.88 -22.78
N GLY A 44 -18.92 10.80 -21.86
CA GLY A 44 -19.00 12.24 -22.10
C GLY A 44 -17.62 12.84 -22.35
N SER A 45 -17.49 13.69 -23.37
CA SER A 45 -16.32 14.58 -23.52
C SER A 45 -16.70 16.01 -23.18
N TYR A 46 -15.75 16.69 -22.56
CA TYR A 46 -15.77 18.13 -22.41
C TYR A 46 -14.75 18.73 -23.37
N ASP A 47 -15.19 19.70 -24.17
CA ASP A 47 -14.27 20.47 -25.01
C ASP A 47 -13.39 21.36 -24.13
N ARG A 48 -12.07 21.29 -24.33
CA ARG A 48 -11.06 22.01 -23.55
C ARG A 48 -10.46 23.09 -24.43
N GLN A 49 -10.66 24.35 -24.06
CA GLN A 49 -10.03 25.48 -24.74
C GLN A 49 -8.92 26.06 -23.85
N LEU A 50 -7.83 26.45 -24.49
CA LEU A 50 -6.77 27.21 -23.86
C LEU A 50 -7.28 28.63 -23.63
N VAL A 51 -7.65 28.95 -22.39
CA VAL A 51 -8.09 30.29 -22.01
C VAL A 51 -6.96 30.95 -21.23
N GLU A 52 -6.55 32.15 -21.65
CA GLU A 52 -5.63 32.97 -20.86
C GLU A 52 -6.35 33.44 -19.59
N THR A 53 -5.90 32.96 -18.44
CA THR A 53 -6.31 33.45 -17.12
C THR A 53 -5.16 34.24 -16.50
N THR A 54 -5.45 35.05 -15.48
CA THR A 54 -4.50 35.89 -14.71
C THR A 54 -3.29 35.13 -14.10
N LYS A 55 -3.22 33.79 -14.24
CA LYS A 55 -2.13 32.90 -13.80
C LYS A 55 -1.41 32.15 -14.96
N GLY A 56 -1.70 32.48 -16.22
CA GLY A 56 -1.12 31.86 -17.42
C GLY A 56 -2.13 31.06 -18.25
N MET A 57 -1.66 30.45 -19.35
CA MET A 57 -2.48 29.60 -20.23
C MET A 57 -2.96 28.36 -19.48
N GLN A 58 -4.26 28.27 -19.23
CA GLN A 58 -4.87 27.10 -18.59
C GLN A 58 -5.83 26.42 -19.56
N ASN A 59 -5.78 25.09 -19.59
CA ASN A 59 -6.65 24.27 -20.41
C ASN A 59 -8.01 24.12 -19.70
N LEU A 60 -8.86 25.14 -19.81
CA LEU A 60 -10.16 25.16 -19.14
C LEU A 60 -11.19 24.37 -19.95
N VAL A 61 -11.91 23.50 -19.25
CA VAL A 61 -13.14 22.90 -19.76
C VAL A 61 -14.17 24.01 -19.92
N VAL A 62 -14.67 24.20 -21.15
CA VAL A 62 -15.68 25.23 -21.42
C VAL A 62 -17.02 24.79 -20.86
N SER A 63 -17.57 25.57 -19.92
CA SER A 63 -18.88 25.33 -19.31
C SER A 63 -19.97 25.30 -20.37
N GLY A 64 -20.71 24.17 -20.46
CA GLY A 64 -21.81 23.99 -21.41
C GLY A 64 -21.47 23.17 -22.66
N THR A 65 -20.21 22.81 -22.91
CA THR A 65 -19.78 22.01 -24.08
C THR A 65 -19.67 20.52 -23.76
N TYR A 66 -20.65 19.98 -23.04
CA TYR A 66 -20.77 18.53 -22.87
C TYR A 66 -21.24 17.94 -24.20
N LYS A 67 -20.39 17.17 -24.87
CA LYS A 67 -20.79 16.35 -26.01
C LYS A 67 -20.78 14.89 -25.56
N GLU A 68 -21.94 14.25 -25.63
CA GLU A 68 -22.04 12.80 -25.60
C GLU A 68 -21.29 12.26 -26.81
N ILE A 69 -20.25 11.46 -26.54
CA ILE A 69 -19.48 10.78 -27.58
C ILE A 69 -20.20 9.46 -27.87
N ALA A 70 -19.96 8.90 -29.05
CA ALA A 70 -20.42 7.55 -29.35
C ALA A 70 -19.96 6.58 -28.23
N PRO A 71 -20.89 5.84 -27.60
CA PRO A 71 -20.55 4.91 -26.53
C PRO A 71 -19.60 3.84 -27.08
N ASN A 72 -18.41 3.74 -26.48
CA ASN A 72 -17.47 2.65 -26.72
C ASN A 72 -17.49 1.72 -25.52
N PRO A 73 -18.49 0.83 -25.40
CA PRO A 73 -18.58 -0.10 -24.27
C PRO A 73 -17.35 -1.00 -24.24
N ALA A 74 -16.86 -1.31 -23.05
CA ALA A 74 -15.74 -2.23 -22.89
C ALA A 74 -16.09 -3.59 -23.50
N GLY A 75 -15.37 -3.97 -24.55
CA GLY A 75 -15.54 -5.27 -25.19
C GLY A 75 -14.97 -6.39 -24.31
N PHE A 76 -15.33 -7.64 -24.61
CA PHE A 76 -14.72 -8.80 -23.94
C PHE A 76 -13.19 -8.80 -24.06
N PHE A 77 -12.67 -8.33 -25.20
CA PHE A 77 -11.23 -8.20 -25.43
C PHE A 77 -10.61 -7.09 -24.58
N ASP A 78 -11.33 -6.00 -24.31
CA ASP A 78 -10.86 -4.89 -23.46
C ASP A 78 -10.72 -5.31 -21.98
N VAL A 79 -11.59 -6.20 -21.51
CA VAL A 79 -11.50 -6.75 -20.14
C VAL A 79 -10.22 -7.58 -19.96
N ILE A 80 -9.83 -8.33 -20.99
CA ILE A 80 -8.61 -9.14 -20.97
C ILE A 80 -7.37 -8.25 -21.13
N THR A 81 -7.41 -7.24 -22.02
CA THR A 81 -6.29 -6.30 -22.23
C THR A 81 -6.15 -5.27 -21.11
N ALA A 82 -7.17 -5.07 -20.26
CA ALA A 82 -7.07 -4.21 -19.09
C ALA A 82 -6.00 -4.69 -18.09
N ILE A 83 -5.77 -6.01 -18.00
CA ILE A 83 -4.74 -6.58 -17.12
C ILE A 83 -3.34 -6.13 -17.55
N PRO A 84 -2.85 -6.42 -18.79
CA PRO A 84 -1.52 -5.99 -19.23
C PRO A 84 -1.38 -4.46 -19.26
N TYR A 85 -2.45 -3.74 -19.60
CA TYR A 85 -2.43 -2.27 -19.55
C TYR A 85 -2.27 -1.73 -18.11
N GLY A 86 -2.85 -2.41 -17.12
CA GLY A 86 -2.60 -2.14 -15.71
C GLY A 86 -1.13 -2.37 -15.32
N PHE A 87 -0.52 -3.45 -15.81
CA PHE A 87 0.91 -3.71 -15.62
C PHE A 87 1.80 -2.63 -16.24
N GLU A 88 1.47 -2.13 -17.44
CA GLU A 88 2.20 -1.04 -18.09
C GLU A 88 2.16 0.23 -17.24
N LYS A 89 0.98 0.62 -16.75
CA LYS A 89 0.83 1.79 -15.85
C LYS A 89 1.54 1.62 -14.51
N ALA A 90 1.55 0.41 -13.97
CA ALA A 90 2.21 0.09 -12.71
C ALA A 90 3.70 -0.26 -12.86
N ALA A 91 4.25 -0.29 -14.09
CA ALA A 91 5.60 -0.77 -14.36
C ALA A 91 6.67 -0.05 -13.53
N GLY A 92 6.54 1.27 -13.35
CA GLY A 92 7.47 2.05 -12.53
C GLY A 92 7.54 1.59 -11.07
N VAL A 93 6.39 1.33 -10.44
CA VAL A 93 6.32 0.85 -9.05
C VAL A 93 6.86 -0.57 -8.97
N ILE A 94 6.50 -1.44 -9.93
CA ILE A 94 6.97 -2.83 -9.97
C ILE A 94 8.50 -2.89 -10.04
N VAL A 95 9.12 -2.15 -10.96
CA VAL A 95 10.58 -2.11 -11.13
C VAL A 95 11.27 -1.55 -9.88
N LEU A 96 10.72 -0.47 -9.30
CA LEU A 96 11.24 0.10 -8.05
C LEU A 96 11.20 -0.93 -6.90
N THR A 97 10.08 -1.63 -6.71
CA THR A 97 9.93 -2.65 -5.67
C THR A 97 10.92 -3.79 -5.87
N PHE A 98 11.12 -4.25 -7.11
CA PHE A 98 12.14 -5.25 -7.42
C PHE A 98 13.55 -4.76 -7.12
N MET A 99 13.87 -3.50 -7.46
CA MET A 99 15.20 -2.93 -7.20
C MET A 99 15.48 -2.79 -5.71
N VAL A 100 14.50 -2.32 -4.91
CA VAL A 100 14.63 -2.25 -3.45
C VAL A 100 14.75 -3.65 -2.85
N GLY A 101 13.95 -4.60 -3.30
CA GLY A 101 14.04 -6.01 -2.89
C GLY A 101 15.41 -6.63 -3.21
N ALA A 102 15.95 -6.37 -4.40
CA ALA A 102 17.26 -6.83 -4.82
C ALA A 102 18.39 -6.21 -3.96
N CYS A 103 18.33 -4.91 -3.72
CA CYS A 103 19.26 -4.21 -2.83
C CYS A 103 19.19 -4.78 -1.42
N MET A 104 17.99 -4.99 -0.87
CA MET A 104 17.80 -5.56 0.45
C MET A 104 18.32 -7.00 0.55
N GLY A 105 18.14 -7.80 -0.52
CA GLY A 105 18.73 -9.14 -0.64
C GLY A 105 20.25 -9.12 -0.64
N LEU A 106 20.87 -8.17 -1.34
CA LEU A 106 22.32 -7.96 -1.34
C LEU A 106 22.83 -7.54 0.04
N LEU A 107 22.15 -6.61 0.71
CA LEU A 107 22.49 -6.17 2.08
C LEU A 107 22.42 -7.32 3.09
N LYS A 108 21.41 -8.18 2.96
CA LYS A 108 21.29 -9.40 3.78
C LYS A 108 22.43 -10.37 3.51
N ARG A 109 22.78 -10.61 2.25
CA ARG A 109 23.89 -11.50 1.87
C ARG A 109 25.25 -10.96 2.32
N ALA A 110 25.44 -9.65 2.30
CA ALA A 110 26.63 -8.97 2.80
C ALA A 110 26.75 -8.99 4.33
N SER A 111 25.80 -9.57 5.07
CA SER A 111 25.71 -9.56 6.54
C SER A 111 25.74 -8.15 7.15
N ILE A 112 25.47 -7.11 6.36
CA ILE A 112 25.38 -5.72 6.82
C ILE A 112 24.20 -5.58 7.77
N VAL A 113 23.10 -6.28 7.46
CA VAL A 113 21.94 -6.38 8.36
C VAL A 113 22.36 -6.94 9.71
N ASP A 114 23.18 -8.00 9.72
CA ASP A 114 23.63 -8.67 10.94
C ASP A 114 24.55 -7.79 11.80
N LEU A 115 25.47 -7.05 11.14
CA LEU A 115 26.33 -6.04 11.76
C LEU A 115 25.54 -4.83 12.29
N GLY A 116 24.54 -4.38 11.52
CA GLY A 116 23.63 -3.32 11.93
C GLY A 116 22.87 -3.70 13.19
N ILE A 117 22.37 -4.94 13.24
CA ILE A 117 21.68 -5.48 14.43
C ILE A 117 22.61 -5.50 15.65
N GLN A 118 23.86 -5.94 15.52
CA GLN A 118 24.79 -5.96 16.67
C GLN A 118 25.10 -4.55 17.18
N LYS A 119 25.30 -3.57 16.29
CA LYS A 119 25.50 -2.17 16.70
C LYS A 119 24.26 -1.55 17.33
N LEU A 120 23.08 -1.84 16.77
CA LEU A 120 21.81 -1.32 17.28
C LEU A 120 21.48 -1.95 18.63
N SER A 121 21.64 -3.27 18.78
CA SER A 121 21.48 -3.99 20.05
C SER A 121 22.44 -3.50 21.13
N GLY A 122 23.68 -3.15 20.77
CA GLY A 122 24.65 -2.56 21.69
C GLY A 122 24.31 -1.12 22.08
N ALA A 123 23.80 -0.32 21.15
CA ALA A 123 23.44 1.09 21.39
C ALA A 123 22.15 1.27 22.20
N LEU A 124 21.20 0.33 22.08
CA LEU A 124 19.90 0.38 22.77
C LEU A 124 19.84 -0.43 24.07
N GLY A 125 20.97 -0.99 24.52
CA GLY A 125 21.06 -1.82 25.72
C GLY A 125 20.72 -1.06 27.02
N LYS A 126 19.45 -1.17 27.45
CA LYS A 126 18.96 -1.27 28.86
C LYS A 126 17.45 -1.00 29.04
N SER A 127 16.70 -0.65 28.00
CA SER A 127 15.25 -0.40 28.13
C SER A 127 14.43 -1.19 27.11
N ASP A 128 14.14 -2.45 27.43
CA ASP A 128 13.35 -3.40 26.64
C ASP A 128 11.92 -2.95 26.29
N TYR A 129 11.46 -1.78 26.73
CA TYR A 129 10.13 -1.27 26.42
C TYR A 129 10.13 -0.03 25.51
N LEU A 130 11.19 0.78 25.54
CA LEU A 130 11.29 2.03 24.79
C LEU A 130 11.87 1.85 23.38
N VAL A 131 12.49 0.71 23.08
CA VAL A 131 13.10 0.45 21.77
C VAL A 131 12.05 0.38 20.66
N ALA A 132 10.96 -0.37 20.88
CA ALA A 132 9.89 -0.52 19.88
C ALA A 132 9.28 0.82 19.43
N PRO A 133 8.83 1.73 20.32
CA PRO A 133 8.27 3.02 19.89
C PRO A 133 9.32 3.93 19.27
N LEU A 134 10.58 3.92 19.74
CA LEU A 134 11.64 4.73 19.14
C LEU A 134 11.96 4.29 17.71
N LEU A 135 12.09 2.98 17.48
CA LEU A 135 12.28 2.41 16.14
C LEU A 135 11.08 2.69 15.24
N MET A 136 9.87 2.61 15.78
CA MET A 136 8.65 2.92 15.04
C MET A 136 8.60 4.38 14.60
N VAL A 137 8.99 5.34 15.46
CA VAL A 137 9.08 6.76 15.09
C VAL A 137 10.18 6.99 14.05
N ALA A 138 11.35 6.37 14.20
CA ALA A 138 12.43 6.50 13.24
C ALA A 138 12.02 5.98 11.85
N VAL A 139 11.38 4.81 11.79
CA VAL A 139 10.85 4.22 10.55
C VAL A 139 9.74 5.09 9.96
N CYS A 140 8.87 5.64 10.80
CA CYS A 140 7.79 6.54 10.39
C CYS A 140 8.35 7.80 9.71
N ILE A 141 9.38 8.43 10.29
CA ILE A 141 10.05 9.60 9.70
C ILE A 141 10.68 9.24 8.35
N ILE A 142 11.43 8.14 8.27
CA ILE A 142 12.04 7.70 7.01
C ILE A 142 10.96 7.42 5.95
N ALA A 143 9.88 6.75 6.34
CA ALA A 143 8.77 6.44 5.44
C ALA A 143 7.99 7.69 5.01
N ALA A 144 7.91 8.73 5.84
CA ALA A 144 7.30 10.01 5.48
C ALA A 144 8.03 10.74 4.34
N PHE A 145 9.31 10.41 4.12
CA PHE A 145 10.08 10.89 2.97
C PHE A 145 9.96 9.99 1.73
N ILE A 146 9.96 8.66 1.91
CA ILE A 146 9.93 7.71 0.80
C ILE A 146 8.53 7.60 0.18
N GLY A 147 7.47 7.67 1.00
CA GLY A 147 6.10 7.85 0.52
C GLY A 147 5.46 6.68 -0.22
N THR A 148 6.01 5.47 -0.12
CA THR A 148 5.47 4.26 -0.79
C THR A 148 5.19 3.16 0.23
N PRO A 149 3.91 2.87 0.54
CA PRO A 149 3.56 1.84 1.52
C PRO A 149 3.95 0.42 1.06
N GLU A 150 4.12 0.19 -0.25
CA GLU A 150 4.44 -1.10 -0.85
C GLU A 150 5.80 -1.66 -0.40
N LEU A 151 6.72 -0.77 -0.01
CA LEU A 151 8.05 -1.15 0.48
C LEU A 151 8.03 -1.72 1.90
N SER A 152 6.92 -1.58 2.64
CA SER A 152 6.78 -2.11 4.01
C SER A 152 7.03 -3.63 4.09
N LEU A 153 6.60 -4.38 3.07
CA LEU A 153 6.80 -5.82 2.99
C LEU A 153 8.28 -6.20 2.79
N ALA A 154 9.09 -5.33 2.17
CA ALA A 154 10.51 -5.57 1.97
C ALA A 154 11.34 -5.39 3.25
N TYR A 155 10.83 -4.67 4.25
CA TYR A 155 11.51 -4.47 5.54
C TYR A 155 11.35 -5.65 6.49
N LEU A 156 10.28 -6.42 6.36
CA LEU A 156 9.92 -7.56 7.20
C LEU A 156 11.07 -8.56 7.44
N PRO A 157 11.83 -9.03 6.42
CA PRO A 157 12.95 -9.95 6.63
C PRO A 157 14.17 -9.34 7.35
N VAL A 158 14.23 -8.00 7.50
CA VAL A 158 15.27 -7.28 8.24
C VAL A 158 14.82 -7.01 9.68
N PHE A 159 13.57 -6.60 9.86
CA PHE A 159 13.02 -6.28 11.17
C PHE A 159 12.79 -7.52 12.04
N LEU A 160 12.36 -8.64 11.47
CA LEU A 160 12.17 -9.90 12.22
C LEU A 160 13.43 -10.34 12.98
N PRO A 161 14.60 -10.57 12.34
CA PRO A 161 15.79 -11.02 13.06
C PRO A 161 16.33 -9.95 14.03
N LEU A 162 16.12 -8.66 13.71
CA LEU A 162 16.46 -7.57 14.62
C LEU A 162 15.65 -7.68 15.93
N PHE A 163 14.33 -7.71 15.84
CA PHE A 163 13.44 -7.78 17.00
C PHE A 163 13.62 -9.07 17.80
N TYR A 164 13.84 -10.21 17.14
CA TYR A 164 14.14 -11.46 17.85
C TYR A 164 15.43 -11.40 18.67
N ARG A 165 16.49 -10.72 18.19
CA ARG A 165 17.73 -10.53 18.96
C ARG A 165 17.57 -9.56 20.13
N LEU A 166 16.67 -8.59 20.01
CA LEU A 166 16.30 -7.66 21.08
C LEU A 166 15.34 -8.28 22.11
N GLY A 167 14.96 -9.56 21.99
CA GLY A 167 14.05 -10.24 22.91
C GLY A 167 12.57 -9.93 22.69
N TYR A 168 12.22 -9.27 21.58
CA TYR A 168 10.84 -8.95 21.22
C TYR A 168 10.17 -10.08 20.41
N ASP A 169 8.84 -10.12 20.48
CA ASP A 169 8.04 -11.08 19.71
C ASP A 169 7.91 -10.70 18.23
N GLY A 170 7.76 -11.70 17.37
CA GLY A 170 7.55 -11.54 15.93
C GLY A 170 6.35 -10.65 15.59
N MET A 171 5.30 -10.65 16.43
CA MET A 171 4.14 -9.77 16.25
C MET A 171 4.53 -8.29 16.34
N THR A 172 5.37 -7.91 17.32
CA THR A 172 5.83 -6.51 17.46
C THR A 172 6.74 -6.10 16.30
N ALA A 173 7.57 -7.00 15.81
CA ALA A 173 8.42 -6.77 14.64
C ALA A 173 7.58 -6.48 13.39
N THR A 174 6.54 -7.28 13.14
CA THR A 174 5.61 -7.05 12.03
C THR A 174 4.78 -5.79 12.21
N ALA A 175 4.36 -5.47 13.44
CA ALA A 175 3.60 -4.27 13.72
C ALA A 175 4.43 -3.02 13.41
N VAL A 176 5.70 -2.97 13.84
CA VAL A 176 6.59 -1.83 13.55
C VAL A 176 6.89 -1.72 12.06
N ALA A 177 7.17 -2.86 11.39
CA ALA A 177 7.50 -2.88 9.96
C ALA A 177 6.32 -2.50 9.05
N LEU A 178 5.07 -2.80 9.44
CA LEU A 178 3.88 -2.51 8.65
C LEU A 178 3.23 -1.18 9.05
N LEU A 179 3.00 -0.96 10.35
CA LEU A 179 2.31 0.25 10.84
C LEU A 179 3.19 1.49 10.75
N GLY A 180 4.50 1.37 10.98
CA GLY A 180 5.43 2.51 10.88
C GLY A 180 5.37 3.20 9.52
N PRO A 181 5.59 2.47 8.40
CA PRO A 181 5.50 3.04 7.06
C PRO A 181 4.10 3.53 6.68
N CYS A 182 3.04 2.83 7.10
CA CYS A 182 1.66 3.28 6.85
C CYS A 182 1.36 4.61 7.56
N MET A 183 1.79 4.77 8.81
CA MET A 183 1.65 6.05 9.53
C MET A 183 2.52 7.14 8.88
N GLY A 184 3.75 6.81 8.48
CA GLY A 184 4.64 7.74 7.77
C GLY A 184 4.05 8.22 6.44
N PHE A 185 3.41 7.33 5.69
CA PHE A 185 2.72 7.67 4.45
C PHE A 185 1.56 8.66 4.67
N ILE A 186 0.77 8.46 5.74
CA ILE A 186 -0.35 9.37 6.09
C ILE A 186 0.16 10.78 6.41
N PHE A 187 1.29 10.89 7.13
CA PHE A 187 1.92 12.17 7.48
C PHE A 187 2.89 12.70 6.41
N GLY A 188 3.05 11.99 5.30
CA GLY A 188 4.16 12.15 4.38
C GLY A 188 4.27 13.55 3.78
N ILE A 189 5.38 14.23 4.05
CA ILE A 189 5.62 15.64 3.70
C ILE A 189 5.99 15.79 2.22
N THR A 190 6.61 14.77 1.63
CA THR A 190 7.15 14.81 0.26
C THR A 190 6.44 13.85 -0.70
N VAL A 191 5.32 13.26 -0.29
CA VAL A 191 4.58 12.27 -1.10
C VAL A 191 3.92 12.98 -2.27
N PRO A 192 4.39 12.79 -3.52
CA PRO A 192 3.87 13.52 -4.67
C PRO A 192 2.40 13.21 -4.93
N ALA A 193 1.98 11.97 -4.64
CA ALA A 193 0.59 11.55 -4.78
C ALA A 193 -0.35 12.30 -3.82
N SER A 194 0.06 12.56 -2.58
CA SER A 194 -0.80 13.25 -1.59
C SER A 194 -0.66 14.77 -1.69
N VAL A 195 0.58 15.27 -1.68
CA VAL A 195 0.88 16.71 -1.66
C VAL A 195 0.71 17.32 -3.05
N GLY A 196 1.13 16.62 -4.11
CA GLY A 196 0.99 17.09 -5.49
C GLY A 196 -0.47 17.13 -5.96
N MET A 197 -1.29 16.15 -5.56
CA MET A 197 -2.74 16.26 -5.78
C MET A 197 -3.33 17.41 -4.97
N GLY A 198 -2.98 17.55 -3.68
CA GLY A 198 -3.41 18.68 -2.85
C GLY A 198 -3.08 20.06 -3.45
N GLN A 199 -1.92 20.20 -4.10
CA GLN A 199 -1.53 21.43 -4.78
C GLN A 199 -2.25 21.65 -6.13
N GLN A 200 -2.75 20.59 -6.78
CA GLN A 200 -3.55 20.71 -8.00
C GLN A 200 -4.99 21.17 -7.72
N ILE A 201 -5.53 20.86 -6.54
CA ILE A 201 -6.88 21.26 -6.12
C ILE A 201 -6.93 22.58 -5.33
N ALA A 202 -5.80 23.10 -4.82
CA ALA A 202 -5.69 24.38 -4.09
C ALA A 202 -5.27 25.55 -4.99
#